data_AF-A0A940FTY8-F1
#
_entry.id   AF-A0A940FTY8-F1
#
_cell.length_a   1.000
_cell.length_b   1.000
_cell.length_c   1.000
_cell.angle_alpha   90.00
_cell.angle_beta   90.00
_cell.angle_gamma   90.00
#
_symmetry.space_group_name_H-M   'P 1'
#
loop_
_entity.id
_entity.type
_entity.pdbx_description
1 polymer ?
#
loop_
_entity_poly.entity_id
_entity_poly.type
_entity_poly.pdbx_seq_one_letter_code
_entity_poly.pdbx_strand_id
1 'polypeptide(L)'
;MRLNIIIIGLLFLSCNDRQHLSEKGKDSVVASDTLVSNIDSVPEMNMPIIFSTGVADTVISFSVEGLSSEGSEIKAHYINDTITEAQWDIFGETGKTTIKYVFFKNGYIQATEKQYLYKVQISDVKSPNDITLKDTISYLLDTGGIIKTVIDKDFTDVYPGFKSKVPLVLKEK
;
A
#
# COMPACT_ATOMS: atom_id res chain seq x y z
N MET A 1 44.50 -36.23 0.53
CA MET A 1 43.39 -35.26 0.40
C MET A 1 42.57 -35.37 1.68
N ARG A 2 42.64 -34.35 2.55
CA ARG A 2 42.00 -34.34 3.87
C ARG A 2 40.58 -33.82 3.72
N LEU A 3 39.59 -34.55 4.23
CA LEU A 3 38.25 -34.00 4.47
C LEU A 3 37.76 -34.54 5.81
N ASN A 4 37.90 -33.71 6.83
CA ASN A 4 37.33 -33.92 8.16
C ASN A 4 35.87 -33.45 8.11
N ILE A 5 34.93 -34.34 8.43
CA ILE A 5 33.53 -33.99 8.69
C ILE A 5 33.29 -34.30 10.18
N ILE A 6 33.18 -33.24 10.98
CA ILE A 6 32.79 -33.31 12.39
C ILE A 6 31.36 -32.75 12.45
N ILE A 7 30.39 -33.62 12.75
CA ILE A 7 28.99 -33.25 12.99
C ILE A 7 28.81 -33.20 14.52
N ILE A 8 28.63 -32.00 15.07
CA ILE A 8 28.29 -31.79 16.48
C ILE A 8 26.77 -31.71 16.58
N GLY A 9 26.18 -32.73 17.21
CA GLY A 9 24.78 -32.74 17.61
C GLY A 9 24.59 -31.94 18.89
N LEU A 10 23.65 -31.01 18.89
CA LEU A 10 23.22 -30.29 20.09
C LEU A 10 22.08 -31.06 20.77
N LEU A 11 22.40 -31.53 21.97
CA LEU A 11 21.50 -32.20 22.92
C LEU A 11 20.50 -31.18 23.48
N PHE A 12 19.21 -31.48 23.37
CA PHE A 12 18.15 -30.80 24.11
C PHE A 12 18.25 -31.18 25.58
N LEU A 13 18.64 -30.21 26.43
CA LEU A 13 18.50 -30.31 27.87
C LEU A 13 17.04 -30.07 28.24
N SER A 14 16.37 -31.14 28.66
CA SER A 14 15.09 -31.12 29.35
C SER A 14 15.30 -30.65 30.79
N CYS A 15 14.63 -29.58 31.21
CA CYS A 15 14.46 -29.26 32.62
C CYS A 15 13.04 -29.63 33.05
N ASN A 16 12.96 -30.76 33.75
CA ASN A 16 11.84 -31.16 34.57
C ASN A 16 12.17 -30.74 36.01
N ASP A 17 11.33 -29.89 36.61
CA ASP A 17 11.15 -30.00 38.06
C ASP A 17 9.73 -29.61 38.47
N ARG A 18 9.12 -30.49 39.26
CA ARG A 18 7.83 -30.33 39.94
C ARG A 18 8.13 -29.90 41.36
N GLN A 19 7.33 -29.02 41.97
CA GLN A 19 6.76 -29.25 43.32
C GLN A 19 5.45 -28.46 43.50
N HIS A 20 4.64 -28.99 44.42
CA HIS A 20 3.21 -28.77 44.67
C HIS A 20 3.02 -28.24 46.12
N LEU A 21 1.79 -27.80 46.47
CA LEU A 21 1.24 -27.35 47.79
C LEU A 21 1.50 -25.86 48.17
N SER A 22 0.58 -25.07 48.76
CA SER A 22 -0.80 -25.25 49.26
C SER A 22 -1.45 -23.88 49.58
N GLU A 23 -2.78 -23.82 49.41
CA GLU A 23 -3.87 -23.08 50.10
C GLU A 23 -3.81 -21.62 50.66
N LYS A 24 -4.93 -20.92 50.34
CA LYS A 24 -5.83 -20.06 51.17
C LYS A 24 -5.60 -18.55 51.32
N GLY A 25 -6.63 -17.78 50.92
CA GLY A 25 -7.19 -16.69 51.75
C GLY A 25 -7.49 -15.33 51.10
N LYS A 26 -8.77 -15.13 50.72
CA LYS A 26 -9.64 -13.92 50.76
C LYS A 26 -9.11 -12.48 50.54
N ASP A 27 -9.80 -11.84 49.59
CA ASP A 27 -10.38 -10.48 49.53
C ASP A 27 -9.51 -9.20 49.52
N SER A 28 -9.80 -8.44 48.45
CA SER A 28 -9.87 -6.97 48.31
C SER A 28 -8.67 -6.16 47.82
N VAL A 29 -8.81 -5.73 46.56
CA VAL A 29 -8.69 -4.35 46.05
C VAL A 29 -7.35 -3.61 46.28
N VAL A 30 -6.54 -3.49 45.22
CA VAL A 30 -6.03 -2.26 44.57
C VAL A 30 -4.73 -2.55 43.80
N ALA A 31 -4.79 -2.27 42.49
CA ALA A 31 -3.75 -1.84 41.54
C ALA A 31 -2.53 -2.71 41.20
N SER A 32 -2.33 -2.76 39.88
CA SER A 32 -1.07 -2.72 39.12
C SER A 32 -0.54 -4.03 38.53
N ASP A 33 -0.28 -3.91 37.23
CA ASP A 33 0.60 -4.69 36.37
C ASP A 33 0.23 -6.13 36.05
N THR A 34 -0.20 -6.34 34.80
CA THR A 34 0.38 -7.41 33.99
C THR A 34 0.47 -6.97 32.53
N LEU A 35 1.71 -6.73 32.13
CA LEU A 35 2.21 -6.80 30.76
C LEU A 35 1.74 -8.10 30.10
N VAL A 36 1.01 -7.98 28.99
CA VAL A 36 0.78 -9.10 28.06
C VAL A 36 1.24 -8.66 26.67
N SER A 37 2.45 -9.14 26.37
CA SER A 37 3.00 -9.57 25.08
C SER A 37 2.66 -8.81 23.80
N ASN A 38 3.70 -8.18 23.27
CA ASN A 38 4.04 -8.01 21.85
C ASN A 38 3.10 -8.70 20.85
N ILE A 39 2.34 -7.88 20.13
CA ILE A 39 1.76 -8.21 18.83
C ILE A 39 2.47 -7.32 17.82
N ASP A 40 2.97 -7.95 16.77
CA ASP A 40 3.84 -7.40 15.74
C ASP A 40 3.40 -6.03 15.22
N SER A 41 4.39 -5.15 15.09
CA SER A 41 4.31 -3.78 14.62
C SER A 41 3.75 -3.71 13.19
N VAL A 42 2.43 -3.63 13.06
CA VAL A 42 1.82 -3.06 11.85
C VAL A 42 2.15 -1.56 11.87
N PRO A 43 2.72 -0.98 10.80
CA PRO A 43 2.94 0.46 10.78
C PRO A 43 1.57 1.15 10.87
N GLU A 44 1.37 1.98 11.89
CA GLU A 44 0.24 2.91 11.92
C GLU A 44 0.30 3.78 10.64
N MET A 45 -0.57 3.44 9.68
CA MET A 45 -0.81 4.28 8.50
C MET A 45 -1.61 5.49 8.97
N ASN A 46 -0.91 6.59 9.22
CA ASN A 46 -1.54 7.86 9.58
C ASN A 46 -2.56 8.30 8.52
N MET A 47 -3.69 8.77 9.03
CA MET A 47 -4.89 9.19 8.31
C MET A 47 -4.59 10.13 7.11
N PRO A 48 -5.32 10.01 5.97
CA PRO A 48 -5.25 10.98 4.88
C PRO A 48 -5.59 12.40 5.39
N ILE A 49 -4.94 13.41 4.82
CA ILE A 49 -5.10 14.81 5.24
C ILE A 49 -6.52 15.27 4.90
N ILE A 50 -7.30 15.62 5.92
CA ILE A 50 -8.50 16.46 5.75
C ILE A 50 -8.50 17.48 6.88
N PHE A 51 -8.05 18.73 6.65
CA PHE A 51 -8.43 19.89 7.49
C PHE A 51 -8.22 21.27 6.81
N SER A 52 -9.34 22.01 6.79
CA SER A 52 -9.54 23.42 7.16
C SER A 52 -9.21 24.58 6.21
N THR A 53 -10.09 25.59 6.27
CA THR A 53 -10.24 26.84 5.51
C THR A 53 -8.95 27.57 5.11
N GLY A 54 -8.78 27.81 3.81
CA GLY A 54 -7.76 28.72 3.23
C GLY A 54 -6.60 28.06 2.50
N VAL A 55 -6.58 26.73 2.41
CA VAL A 55 -5.52 25.95 1.73
C VAL A 55 -5.60 26.10 0.22
N ALA A 56 -4.47 26.32 -0.44
CA ALA A 56 -4.38 26.24 -1.89
C ALA A 56 -4.61 24.78 -2.31
N ASP A 57 -5.80 24.54 -2.86
CA ASP A 57 -6.21 23.27 -3.45
C ASP A 57 -6.00 23.36 -4.96
N THR A 58 -5.18 22.45 -5.50
CA THR A 58 -4.84 22.44 -6.92
C THR A 58 -5.02 21.04 -7.49
N VAL A 59 -5.66 20.95 -8.65
CA VAL A 59 -5.76 19.72 -9.45
C VAL A 59 -5.06 19.95 -10.79
N ILE A 60 -4.15 19.04 -11.15
CA ILE A 60 -3.43 19.09 -12.42
C ILE A 60 -3.64 17.77 -13.18
N SER A 61 -4.03 17.87 -14.44
CA SER A 61 -4.06 16.75 -15.38
C SER A 61 -2.72 16.64 -16.12
N PHE A 62 -2.17 15.42 -16.19
CA PHE A 62 -0.99 15.08 -16.98
C PHE A 62 -1.38 14.00 -17.99
N SER A 63 -1.08 14.24 -19.27
CA SER A 63 -1.19 13.21 -20.29
C SER A 63 0.11 12.39 -20.34
N VAL A 64 -0.01 11.07 -20.35
CA VAL A 64 1.15 10.17 -20.43
C VAL A 64 1.08 9.37 -21.73
N GLU A 65 2.01 9.69 -22.62
CA GLU A 65 2.19 9.03 -23.91
C GLU A 65 3.08 7.78 -23.78
N GLY A 66 2.91 6.84 -24.71
CA GLY A 66 3.79 5.68 -24.86
C GLY A 66 3.54 4.51 -23.91
N LEU A 67 2.60 4.64 -22.95
CA LEU A 67 2.19 3.52 -22.09
C LEU A 67 1.02 2.71 -22.67
N SER A 68 0.16 3.36 -23.46
CA SER A 68 -0.97 2.73 -24.14
C SER A 68 -1.20 3.34 -25.53
N SER A 69 -1.69 2.52 -26.47
CA SER A 69 -2.19 2.97 -27.78
C SER A 69 -3.39 3.91 -27.66
N GLU A 70 -4.25 3.69 -26.67
CA GLU A 70 -5.46 4.50 -26.44
C GLU A 70 -5.20 5.70 -25.52
N GLY A 71 -3.96 5.84 -25.05
CA GLY A 71 -3.52 6.92 -24.17
C GLY A 71 -3.74 6.65 -22.69
N SER A 72 -3.26 7.58 -21.87
CA SER A 72 -3.47 7.56 -20.43
C SER A 72 -3.43 8.97 -19.84
N GLU A 73 -4.21 9.19 -18.78
CA GLU A 73 -4.36 10.48 -18.10
C GLU A 73 -4.15 10.30 -16.59
N ILE A 74 -3.36 11.19 -16.00
CA ILE A 74 -3.20 11.29 -14.55
C ILE A 74 -3.87 12.57 -14.07
N LYS A 75 -4.70 12.49 -13.04
CA LYS A 75 -5.22 13.63 -12.28
C LYS A 75 -4.59 13.61 -10.90
N ALA A 76 -3.74 14.58 -10.60
CA ALA A 76 -3.07 14.71 -9.31
C ALA A 76 -3.68 15.88 -8.51
N HIS A 77 -3.94 15.63 -7.24
CA HIS A 77 -4.46 16.58 -6.28
C HIS A 77 -3.35 17.02 -5.32
N TYR A 78 -3.27 18.33 -5.11
CA TYR A 78 -2.27 18.96 -4.26
C TYR A 78 -2.95 19.82 -3.22
N ILE A 79 -2.44 19.74 -1.99
CA ILE A 79 -2.83 20.59 -0.87
C ILE A 79 -1.55 21.22 -0.33
N ASN A 80 -1.47 22.55 -0.30
CA ASN A 80 -0.24 23.28 0.03
C ASN A 80 0.95 22.79 -0.83
N ASP A 81 0.72 22.74 -2.15
CA ASP A 81 1.70 22.34 -3.15
C ASP A 81 2.26 20.91 -3.02
N THR A 82 1.79 20.13 -2.06
CA THR A 82 2.22 18.75 -1.84
C THR A 82 1.13 17.81 -2.33
N ILE A 83 1.52 16.79 -3.09
CA ILE A 83 0.58 15.80 -3.61
C ILE A 83 -0.07 15.02 -2.45
N THR A 84 -1.38 14.85 -2.52
CA THR A 84 -2.16 14.10 -1.52
C THR A 84 -2.77 12.87 -2.14
N GLU A 85 -3.28 12.99 -3.37
CA GLU A 85 -3.86 11.90 -4.13
C GLU A 85 -3.53 12.03 -5.62
N ALA A 86 -3.52 10.89 -6.32
CA ALA A 86 -3.57 10.89 -7.76
C ALA A 86 -4.40 9.72 -8.29
N GLN A 87 -5.10 9.93 -9.38
CA GLN A 87 -5.75 8.88 -10.16
C GLN A 87 -5.09 8.82 -11.53
N TRP A 88 -4.63 7.64 -11.93
CA TRP A 88 -4.12 7.36 -13.26
C TRP A 88 -5.07 6.40 -13.98
N ASP A 89 -5.69 6.88 -15.05
CA ASP A 89 -6.47 6.06 -15.95
C ASP A 89 -5.63 5.70 -17.18
N ILE A 90 -5.45 4.40 -17.40
CA ILE A 90 -4.74 3.82 -18.54
C ILE A 90 -5.79 3.08 -19.38
N PHE A 91 -6.06 3.60 -20.57
CA PHE A 91 -7.06 3.04 -21.48
C PHE A 91 -6.43 1.98 -22.35
N GLY A 92 -7.16 0.94 -22.76
CA GLY A 92 -6.71 -0.04 -23.74
C GLY A 92 -7.91 -0.46 -24.59
N GLU A 93 -7.67 -1.18 -25.68
CA GLU A 93 -8.74 -1.54 -26.62
C GLU A 93 -9.87 -2.34 -25.95
N THR A 94 -9.53 -3.30 -25.08
CA THR A 94 -10.49 -4.23 -24.45
C THR A 94 -10.86 -3.88 -23.01
N GLY A 95 -10.30 -2.80 -22.46
CA GLY A 95 -10.47 -2.49 -21.04
C GLY A 95 -9.70 -1.26 -20.59
N LYS A 96 -9.72 -1.01 -19.28
CA LYS A 96 -8.90 0.04 -18.66
C LYS A 96 -8.38 -0.39 -17.31
N THR A 97 -7.28 0.24 -16.92
CA THR A 97 -6.77 0.16 -15.55
C THR A 97 -6.88 1.55 -14.92
N THR A 98 -7.48 1.62 -13.74
CA THR A 98 -7.48 2.83 -12.91
C THR A 98 -6.61 2.57 -11.69
N ILE A 99 -5.58 3.39 -11.49
CA ILE A 99 -4.70 3.31 -10.32
C ILE A 99 -4.93 4.55 -9.47
N LYS A 100 -5.34 4.37 -8.22
CA LYS A 100 -5.40 5.43 -7.22
C LYS A 100 -4.18 5.35 -6.31
N TYR A 101 -3.45 6.45 -6.20
CA TYR A 101 -2.39 6.66 -5.23
C TYR A 101 -2.88 7.60 -4.13
N VAL A 102 -2.71 7.21 -2.87
CA VAL A 102 -2.93 8.06 -1.70
C VAL A 102 -1.60 8.22 -0.97
N PHE A 103 -1.16 9.47 -0.81
CA PHE A 103 0.15 9.80 -0.26
C PHE A 103 0.05 10.09 1.24
N PHE A 104 0.88 9.39 2.03
CA PHE A 104 0.96 9.58 3.46
C PHE A 104 2.19 10.42 3.84
N LYS A 105 2.07 11.18 4.94
CA LYS A 105 3.16 12.04 5.45
C LYS A 105 4.44 11.29 5.83
N ASN A 106 4.34 10.01 6.12
CA ASN A 106 5.47 9.15 6.47
C ASN A 106 6.24 8.64 5.23
N GLY A 107 5.90 9.10 4.03
CA GLY A 107 6.59 8.75 2.79
C GLY A 107 6.11 7.44 2.16
N TYR A 108 5.06 6.83 2.71
CA TYR A 108 4.36 5.71 2.06
C TYR A 108 3.24 6.20 1.15
N ILE A 109 2.88 5.33 0.22
CA ILE A 109 1.82 5.51 -0.74
C ILE A 109 0.97 4.24 -0.70
N GLN A 110 -0.34 4.39 -0.51
CA GLN A 110 -1.28 3.32 -0.77
C GLN A 110 -1.66 3.38 -2.24
N ALA A 111 -1.34 2.33 -2.99
CA ALA A 111 -1.84 2.12 -4.34
C ALA A 111 -3.06 1.20 -4.30
N THR A 112 -4.07 1.53 -5.11
CA THR A 112 -5.20 0.65 -5.41
C THR A 112 -5.46 0.67 -6.91
N GLU A 113 -5.25 -0.48 -7.54
CA GLU A 113 -5.47 -0.69 -8.96
C GLU A 113 -6.77 -1.44 -9.16
N LYS A 114 -7.57 -0.96 -10.10
CA LYS A 114 -8.78 -1.62 -10.56
C LYS A 114 -8.66 -1.85 -12.05
N GLN A 115 -8.72 -3.12 -12.44
CA GLN A 115 -8.71 -3.53 -13.83
C GLN A 115 -10.14 -3.78 -14.28
N TYR A 116 -10.48 -3.20 -15.42
CA TYR A 116 -11.81 -3.23 -15.98
C TYR A 116 -11.78 -3.79 -17.39
N LEU A 117 -12.79 -4.57 -17.75
CA LEU A 117 -13.04 -5.03 -19.11
C LEU A 117 -14.22 -4.25 -19.70
N TYR A 118 -14.13 -3.91 -20.98
CA TYR A 118 -15.26 -3.37 -21.70
C TYR A 118 -16.16 -4.50 -22.20
N LYS A 119 -17.48 -4.27 -22.15
CA LYS A 119 -18.49 -5.17 -22.74
C LYS A 119 -18.77 -4.83 -24.21
N VAL A 120 -18.32 -3.66 -24.64
CA VAL A 120 -18.48 -3.08 -25.99
C VAL A 120 -17.13 -2.51 -26.43
N GLN A 121 -17.02 -2.01 -27.65
CA GLN A 121 -15.81 -1.31 -28.10
C GLN A 121 -15.59 -0.02 -27.31
N ILE A 122 -14.34 0.39 -27.12
CA ILE A 122 -13.98 1.59 -26.32
C ILE A 122 -14.75 2.85 -26.77
N SER A 123 -14.93 3.04 -28.07
CA SER A 123 -15.69 4.17 -28.66
C SER A 123 -17.17 4.18 -28.29
N ASP A 124 -17.72 3.04 -27.88
CA ASP A 124 -19.14 2.85 -27.55
C ASP A 124 -19.40 2.81 -26.04
N VAL A 125 -18.36 2.91 -25.20
CA VAL A 125 -18.50 2.97 -23.74
C VAL A 125 -19.15 4.30 -23.35
N LYS A 126 -20.40 4.26 -22.89
CA LYS A 126 -21.19 5.45 -22.55
C LYS A 126 -21.55 5.51 -21.07
N SER A 127 -21.45 4.39 -20.36
CA SER A 127 -21.87 4.28 -18.98
C SER A 127 -21.06 3.24 -18.20
N PRO A 128 -21.11 3.27 -16.85
CA PRO A 128 -20.51 2.24 -16.01
C PRO A 128 -21.05 0.83 -16.27
N ASN A 129 -22.27 0.69 -16.82
CA ASN A 129 -22.86 -0.62 -17.13
C ASN A 129 -22.17 -1.32 -18.30
N ASP A 130 -21.46 -0.57 -19.14
CA ASP A 130 -20.71 -1.06 -20.31
C ASP A 130 -19.33 -1.63 -19.91
N ILE A 131 -19.01 -1.60 -18.62
CA ILE A 131 -17.73 -1.97 -18.06
C ILE A 131 -17.94 -3.03 -16.97
N THR A 132 -16.97 -3.90 -16.74
CA THR A 132 -16.96 -4.87 -15.63
C THR A 132 -15.63 -4.86 -14.91
N LEU A 133 -15.66 -4.80 -13.59
CA LEU A 133 -14.47 -4.96 -12.77
C LEU A 133 -13.98 -6.40 -12.90
N LYS A 134 -12.76 -6.58 -13.39
CA LYS A 134 -12.09 -7.87 -13.52
C LYS A 134 -11.29 -8.19 -12.26
N ASP A 135 -10.54 -7.21 -11.78
CA ASP A 135 -9.64 -7.42 -10.65
C ASP A 135 -9.38 -6.14 -9.86
N THR A 136 -8.93 -6.31 -8.62
CA THR A 136 -8.44 -5.24 -7.75
C THR A 136 -7.14 -5.69 -7.06
N ILE A 137 -6.12 -4.84 -7.14
CA ILE A 137 -4.83 -5.04 -6.49
C ILE A 137 -4.59 -3.85 -5.57
N SER A 138 -4.23 -4.11 -4.32
CA SER A 138 -3.85 -3.05 -3.37
C SER A 138 -2.49 -3.37 -2.80
N TYR A 139 -1.59 -2.39 -2.83
CA TYR A 139 -0.23 -2.55 -2.34
C TYR A 139 0.29 -1.25 -1.72
N LEU A 140 1.25 -1.40 -0.83
CA LEU A 140 1.96 -0.27 -0.23
C LEU A 140 3.33 -0.14 -0.89
N LEU A 141 3.71 1.08 -1.21
CA LEU A 141 5.04 1.42 -1.71
C LEU A 141 5.55 2.69 -1.01
N ASP A 142 6.85 2.94 -1.06
CA ASP A 142 7.39 4.25 -0.68
C ASP A 142 7.45 5.21 -1.88
N THR A 143 7.71 6.50 -1.63
CA THR A 143 7.94 7.51 -2.68
C THR A 143 9.16 7.21 -3.56
N GLY A 144 10.01 6.28 -3.16
CA GLY A 144 11.09 5.71 -3.96
C GLY A 144 10.58 4.83 -5.10
N GLY A 145 9.43 4.19 -4.91
CA GLY A 145 8.88 3.14 -5.77
C GLY A 145 9.08 1.72 -5.25
N ILE A 146 9.61 1.55 -4.02
CA ILE A 146 9.86 0.22 -3.47
C ILE A 146 8.57 -0.29 -2.83
N ILE A 147 8.06 -1.40 -3.38
CA ILE A 147 6.89 -2.10 -2.87
C ILE A 147 7.23 -2.76 -1.52
N LYS A 148 6.35 -2.57 -0.54
CA LYS A 148 6.50 -3.06 0.85
C LYS A 148 5.57 -4.22 1.19
N THR A 149 4.58 -4.50 0.35
CA THR A 149 3.63 -5.59 0.50
C THR A 149 3.94 -6.73 -0.46
N VAL A 150 3.63 -7.97 -0.08
CA VAL A 150 3.65 -9.10 -1.03
C VAL A 150 2.43 -8.99 -1.94
N ILE A 151 2.63 -9.09 -3.25
CA ILE A 151 1.56 -9.10 -4.25
C ILE A 151 1.51 -10.51 -4.83
N ASP A 152 0.35 -11.17 -4.74
CA ASP A 152 0.11 -12.56 -5.18
C ASP A 152 -0.59 -12.64 -6.55
N LYS A 153 -0.55 -11.54 -7.31
CA LYS A 153 -1.19 -11.37 -8.62
C LYS A 153 -0.18 -10.93 -9.66
N ASP A 154 -0.48 -11.26 -10.92
CA ASP A 154 0.29 -10.72 -12.04
C ASP A 154 0.10 -9.20 -12.08
N PHE A 155 1.22 -8.49 -11.93
CA PHE A 155 1.26 -7.06 -11.68
C PHE A 155 2.43 -6.46 -12.48
N THR A 156 2.15 -5.34 -13.14
CA THR A 156 3.17 -4.54 -13.83
C THR A 156 3.35 -3.24 -13.07
N ASP A 157 4.55 -3.03 -12.54
CA ASP A 157 4.87 -1.78 -11.85
C ASP A 157 4.99 -0.61 -12.84
N VAL A 158 3.99 0.25 -12.83
CA VAL A 158 3.96 1.48 -13.64
C VAL A 158 4.32 2.73 -12.84
N TYR A 159 4.55 2.61 -11.52
CA TYR A 159 4.88 3.76 -10.68
C TYR A 159 6.13 4.54 -11.13
N PRO A 160 7.21 3.92 -11.67
CA PRO A 160 8.31 4.67 -12.26
C PRO A 160 7.87 5.63 -13.36
N GLY A 161 6.91 5.22 -14.19
CA GLY A 161 6.29 6.07 -15.22
C GLY A 161 5.55 7.25 -14.60
N PHE A 162 4.73 7.01 -13.58
CA PHE A 162 4.02 8.04 -12.82
C PHE A 162 5.00 9.08 -12.26
N LYS A 163 6.02 8.62 -11.52
CA LYS A 163 6.99 9.47 -10.83
C LYS A 163 7.81 10.34 -11.78
N SER A 164 8.03 9.88 -13.01
CA SER A 164 8.74 10.66 -14.04
C SER A 164 7.93 11.85 -14.58
N LYS A 165 6.60 11.85 -14.41
CA LYS A 165 5.68 12.84 -14.99
C LYS A 165 5.03 13.73 -13.94
N VAL A 166 4.82 13.22 -12.74
CA VAL A 166 4.06 13.90 -11.69
C VAL A 166 5.01 14.36 -10.59
N PRO A 167 5.19 15.68 -10.38
CA PRO A 167 5.97 16.18 -9.26
C PRO A 167 5.25 15.88 -7.94
N LEU A 168 5.96 15.41 -6.91
CA LEU A 168 5.36 15.22 -5.59
C LEU A 168 5.15 16.56 -4.84
N VAL A 169 5.87 17.60 -5.25
CA VAL A 169 5.76 18.97 -4.75
C VAL A 169 5.78 19.93 -5.93
N LEU A 170 4.78 20.80 -6.02
CA LEU A 170 4.76 21.92 -6.96
C LEU A 170 5.75 22.96 -6.44
N LYS A 171 6.93 23.05 -7.05
CA LYS A 171 7.86 24.12 -6.69
C LYS A 171 7.25 25.46 -7.10
N GLU A 172 7.27 26.43 -6.21
CA GLU A 172 7.20 27.83 -6.61
C GLU A 172 8.39 28.10 -7.56
N LYS A 173 8.09 28.67 -8.72
CA LYS A 173 9.10 29.17 -9.65
C LYS A 173 9.70 30.47 -9.14
#